data_AF-R5ATP2-F1
#
_entry.id   AF-R5ATP2-F1
#
_cell.length_a   1.000
_cell.length_b   1.000
_cell.length_c   1.000
_cell.angle_alpha   90.00
_cell.angle_beta   90.00
_cell.angle_gamma   90.00
#
_symmetry.space_group_name_H-M   'P 1'
#
loop_
_entity.id
_entity.type
_entity.pdbx_description
1 polymer ?
#
loop_
_entity_poly.entity_id
_entity_poly.type
_entity_poly.pdbx_seq_one_letter_code
_entity_poly.pdbx_strand_id
1 'polypeptide(L)'
;MPKPMKRQNLRAFTMAAVLSALIIVMTVIPYTGYIYYGLIEITTLHIVVAIGGVLLGWKYGAWLGFVWGATCVIRAFTNPLWAPFTNPLISLVPRVIVGAVAGFAAAGLRKAKCKPYVVGALSAAAATLTNTVLVLSALKLFSAIINGSLIETIYMTLIGVNGLIELGAAIIIVPAVLAALQPRELVLGIDFGASATKLALVKNGRCLRTLRKEDTESLEAAIQRLGAENAARIAITGVGSASVQGDILSLPTKHADEFASLSRGASHLAKKPNCLVVSLGTGTSFVRVTPFRSWHVGGTGLGGGTMQSLAARLCGVTDMDEFSRLAQSGDLSHVDLQLKDVCAGVLPDLTPTSTVANLAKTGANITREDLAAGLCNLVFESIGVMAAFAVKKRLTRSIVLVGTISDWPAAARSLDEVAALHHVRFIVPEHAPFAVAIGAAMEN
;
A
#
# COMPACT_ATOMS: atom_id res chain seq x y z
N MET A 1 38.37 24.62 -10.80
CA MET A 1 36.90 24.51 -10.72
C MET A 1 36.53 23.30 -9.88
N PRO A 2 35.69 23.44 -8.82
CA PRO A 2 35.20 22.27 -8.09
C PRO A 2 34.31 21.41 -9.00
N LYS A 3 34.51 20.09 -8.96
CA LYS A 3 33.71 19.12 -9.74
C LYS A 3 32.22 19.25 -9.37
N PRO A 4 31.29 19.22 -10.34
CA PRO A 4 29.86 19.26 -10.06
C PRO A 4 29.45 18.03 -9.23
N MET A 5 28.76 18.27 -8.11
CA MET A 5 28.24 17.21 -7.26
C MET A 5 27.19 16.38 -7.99
N LYS A 6 27.25 15.05 -7.85
CA LYS A 6 26.20 14.14 -8.31
C LYS A 6 24.85 14.49 -7.66
N ARG A 7 23.75 14.45 -8.42
CA ARG A 7 22.38 14.87 -8.01
C ARG A 7 21.90 14.24 -6.69
N GLN A 8 22.28 13.00 -6.39
CA GLN A 8 21.96 12.32 -5.12
C GLN A 8 22.71 12.92 -3.92
N ASN A 9 23.98 13.31 -4.09
CA ASN A 9 24.77 13.95 -3.04
C ASN A 9 24.23 15.34 -2.70
N LEU A 10 23.74 16.07 -3.71
CA LEU A 10 23.12 17.38 -3.50
C LEU A 10 21.84 17.26 -2.66
N ARG A 11 20.94 16.31 -2.98
CA ARG A 11 19.72 16.08 -2.20
C ARG A 11 20.03 15.71 -0.74
N ALA A 12 20.97 14.80 -0.52
CA ALA A 12 21.35 14.38 0.83
C ALA A 12 21.95 15.55 1.65
N PHE A 13 22.79 16.36 1.02
CA PHE A 13 23.34 17.57 1.62
C PHE A 13 22.26 18.59 1.97
N THR A 14 21.34 18.89 1.05
CA THR A 14 20.21 19.81 1.29
C THR A 14 19.32 19.31 2.42
N MET A 15 18.99 18.03 2.45
CA MET A 15 18.20 17.44 3.55
C MET A 15 18.93 17.55 4.88
N ALA A 16 20.24 17.25 4.92
CA ALA A 16 21.03 17.41 6.14
C ALA A 16 21.03 18.86 6.63
N ALA A 17 21.19 19.84 5.73
CA ALA A 17 21.16 21.26 6.08
C ALA A 17 19.80 21.69 6.66
N VAL A 18 18.69 21.26 6.05
CA VAL A 18 17.33 21.52 6.55
C VAL A 18 17.11 20.89 7.92
N LEU A 19 17.53 19.63 8.10
CA LEU A 19 17.42 18.95 9.40
C LEU A 19 18.31 19.59 10.47
N SER A 20 19.51 20.08 10.11
CA SER A 20 20.36 20.85 11.02
C SER A 20 19.69 22.16 11.44
N ALA A 21 19.11 22.91 10.50
CA ALA A 21 18.36 24.12 10.79
C ALA A 21 17.16 23.83 11.71
N LEU A 22 16.43 22.74 11.44
CA LEU A 22 15.32 22.29 12.27
C LEU A 22 15.77 21.98 13.71
N ILE A 23 16.89 21.27 13.89
CA ILE A 23 17.47 20.99 15.22
C ILE A 23 17.78 22.29 15.96
N ILE A 24 18.43 23.26 15.32
CA ILE A 24 18.78 24.54 15.94
C ILE A 24 17.51 25.28 16.37
N VAL A 25 16.52 25.38 15.48
CA VAL A 25 15.23 26.03 15.77
C VAL A 25 14.52 25.32 16.92
N MET A 26 14.47 23.99 16.90
CA MET A 26 13.83 23.19 17.95
C MET A 26 14.53 23.32 19.32
N THR A 27 15.83 23.58 19.35
CA THR A 27 16.57 23.84 20.60
C THR A 27 16.21 25.20 21.21
N VAL A 28 15.93 26.21 20.38
CA VAL A 28 15.66 27.58 20.83
C VAL A 28 14.17 27.82 21.11
N ILE A 29 13.27 27.23 20.33
CA ILE A 29 11.83 27.41 20.50
C ILE A 29 11.31 26.50 21.64
N PRO A 30 10.70 27.06 22.70
CA PRO A 30 10.15 26.28 23.82
C PRO A 30 9.15 25.22 23.35
N TYR A 31 9.12 24.06 24.02
CA TYR A 31 8.18 22.96 23.78
C TYR A 31 8.24 22.29 22.40
N THR A 32 9.26 22.57 21.59
CA THR A 32 9.45 21.92 20.28
C THR A 32 10.51 20.82 20.35
N GLY A 33 11.76 21.17 20.66
CA GLY A 33 12.86 20.22 20.88
C GLY A 33 12.93 19.64 22.29
N TYR A 34 12.42 20.40 23.26
CA TYR A 34 12.47 20.07 24.68
C TYR A 34 11.14 20.43 25.32
N ILE A 35 10.45 19.43 25.86
CA ILE A 35 9.11 19.53 26.41
C ILE A 35 9.20 19.49 27.93
N TYR A 36 8.71 20.55 28.58
CA TYR A 36 8.75 20.72 30.03
C TYR A 36 7.47 20.19 30.69
N TYR A 37 7.63 19.31 31.68
CA TYR A 37 6.56 18.86 32.56
C TYR A 37 7.04 18.83 34.00
N GLY A 38 6.77 19.89 34.76
CA GLY A 38 7.33 20.06 36.10
C GLY A 38 8.87 20.12 36.06
N LEU A 39 9.54 19.21 36.77
CA LEU A 39 11.01 19.06 36.77
C LEU A 39 11.54 18.17 35.64
N ILE A 40 10.65 17.59 34.84
CA ILE A 40 11.00 16.67 33.76
C ILE A 40 11.14 17.44 32.44
N GLU A 41 12.25 17.20 31.75
CA GLU A 41 12.47 17.70 30.39
C GLU A 41 12.65 16.53 29.40
N ILE A 42 11.65 16.31 28.55
CA ILE A 42 11.65 15.26 27.54
C ILE A 42 12.24 15.84 26.26
N THR A 43 13.27 15.21 25.69
CA THR A 43 13.82 15.65 24.39
C THR A 43 13.09 15.00 23.23
N THR A 44 12.87 15.74 22.15
CA THR A 44 12.36 15.22 20.87
C THR A 44 13.43 15.30 19.77
N LEU A 45 14.56 15.97 20.03
CA LEU A 45 15.62 16.19 19.03
C LEU A 45 16.30 14.90 18.56
N HIS A 46 16.37 13.88 19.43
CA HIS A 46 16.85 12.55 19.06
C HIS A 46 16.03 11.91 17.94
N ILE A 47 14.74 12.25 17.80
CA ILE A 47 13.87 11.77 16.71
C ILE A 47 14.35 12.33 15.37
N VAL A 48 14.67 13.63 15.31
CA VAL A 48 15.17 14.28 14.09
C VAL A 48 16.53 13.69 13.67
N VAL A 49 17.41 13.47 14.64
CA VAL A 49 18.71 12.81 14.42
C VAL A 49 18.54 11.38 13.95
N ALA A 50 17.62 10.61 14.55
CA ALA A 50 17.32 9.24 14.13
C ALA A 50 16.75 9.19 12.70
N ILE A 51 15.80 10.08 12.36
CA ILE A 51 15.26 10.21 10.99
C ILE A 51 16.40 10.47 10.01
N GLY A 52 17.27 11.45 10.31
CA GLY A 52 18.40 11.78 9.46
C GLY A 52 19.40 10.63 9.31
N GLY A 53 19.72 9.92 10.40
CA GLY A 53 20.59 8.74 10.36
C GLY A 53 19.99 7.61 9.52
N VAL A 54 18.70 7.33 9.65
CA VAL A 54 18.01 6.29 8.88
C VAL A 54 17.92 6.68 7.39
N LEU A 55 17.60 7.94 7.06
CA LEU A 55 17.42 8.39 5.68
C LEU A 55 18.75 8.59 4.94
N LEU A 56 19.69 9.27 5.57
CA LEU A 56 20.89 9.79 4.93
C LEU A 56 22.13 8.93 5.23
N GLY A 57 22.05 8.01 6.20
CA GLY A 57 23.12 7.14 6.62
C GLY A 57 23.98 7.72 7.74
N TRP A 58 24.93 6.91 8.24
CA TRP A 58 25.65 7.17 9.48
C TRP A 58 26.45 8.48 9.47
N LYS A 59 27.01 8.90 8.34
CA LYS A 59 27.81 10.15 8.23
C LYS A 59 26.95 11.38 8.53
N TYR A 60 25.79 11.46 7.87
CA TYR A 60 24.84 12.56 8.08
C TYR A 60 24.12 12.43 9.42
N GLY A 61 23.84 11.22 9.88
CA GLY A 61 23.33 10.98 11.23
C GLY A 61 24.30 11.52 12.29
N ALA A 62 25.59 11.18 12.21
CA ALA A 62 26.62 11.69 13.10
C ALA A 62 26.74 13.22 13.07
N TRP A 63 26.64 13.83 11.89
CA TRP A 63 26.59 15.29 11.74
C TRP A 63 25.37 15.91 12.44
N LEU A 64 24.18 15.36 12.27
CA LEU A 64 22.99 15.85 12.95
C LEU A 64 23.09 15.67 14.47
N GLY A 65 23.71 14.56 14.91
CA GLY A 65 24.10 14.35 16.30
C GLY A 65 25.08 15.40 16.80
N PHE A 66 26.06 15.80 16.00
CA PHE A 66 26.97 16.90 16.32
C PHE A 66 26.23 18.22 16.51
N VAL A 67 25.34 18.59 15.59
CA VAL A 67 24.54 19.82 15.68
C VAL A 67 23.66 19.82 16.93
N TRP A 68 23.01 18.70 17.24
CA TRP A 68 22.23 18.55 18.47
C TRP A 68 23.11 18.66 19.72
N GLY A 69 24.25 17.97 19.75
CA GLY A 69 25.17 18.04 20.88
C GLY A 69 25.74 19.45 21.11
N ALA A 70 26.11 20.15 20.05
CA ALA A 70 26.63 21.52 20.13
C ALA A 70 25.56 22.49 20.65
N THR A 71 24.33 22.40 20.15
CA THR A 71 23.22 23.23 20.64
C THR A 71 22.83 22.88 22.08
N CYS A 72 22.96 21.61 22.49
CA CYS A 72 22.77 21.16 23.87
C CYS A 72 23.82 21.76 24.82
N VAL A 73 25.09 21.85 24.42
CA VAL A 73 26.15 22.52 25.21
C VAL A 73 25.81 24.00 25.41
N ILE A 74 25.46 24.69 24.33
CA ILE A 74 25.11 26.13 24.38
C ILE A 74 23.94 26.36 25.33
N ARG A 75 22.90 25.54 25.23
CA ARG A 75 21.71 25.64 26.10
C ARG A 75 21.99 25.27 27.56
N ALA A 76 22.96 24.41 27.82
CA ALA A 76 23.33 24.06 29.20
C ALA A 76 23.90 25.27 29.97
N PHE A 77 24.53 26.23 29.28
CA PHE A 77 24.96 27.48 29.90
C PHE A 77 23.81 28.39 30.32
N THR A 78 22.63 28.24 29.71
CA THR A 78 21.45 29.05 30.02
C THR A 78 20.48 28.37 30.98
N ASN A 79 20.76 27.12 31.38
CA ASN A 79 19.88 26.35 32.27
C ASN A 79 20.70 25.63 33.37
N PRO A 80 20.71 26.14 34.61
CA PRO A 80 21.47 25.58 35.72
C PRO A 80 21.18 24.10 36.03
N LEU A 81 19.95 23.63 35.79
CA LEU A 81 19.55 22.22 36.01
C LEU A 81 20.26 21.26 35.05
N TRP A 82 20.88 21.75 33.98
CA TRP A 82 21.59 20.92 33.01
C TRP A 82 23.08 21.27 32.93
N ALA A 83 23.64 21.92 33.95
CA ALA A 83 25.05 22.31 34.02
C ALA A 83 26.05 21.20 33.65
N PRO A 84 25.87 19.91 34.02
CA PRO A 84 26.80 18.84 33.61
C PRO A 84 26.93 18.67 32.09
N PHE A 85 25.90 19.07 31.32
CA PHE A 85 25.90 18.98 29.86
C PHE A 85 26.72 20.09 29.18
N THR A 86 27.29 21.04 29.94
CA THR A 86 28.34 21.95 29.43
C THR A 86 29.62 21.19 29.05
N ASN A 87 29.87 20.01 29.62
CA ASN A 87 30.98 19.15 29.25
C ASN A 87 30.67 18.42 27.92
N PRO A 88 31.43 18.65 26.83
CA PRO A 88 31.19 18.01 25.54
C PRO A 88 31.28 16.48 25.57
N LEU A 89 31.98 15.87 26.53
CA LEU A 89 32.01 14.42 26.69
C LEU A 89 30.67 13.85 27.18
N ILE A 90 29.87 14.66 27.87
CA ILE A 90 28.54 14.30 28.37
C ILE A 90 27.44 14.65 27.35
N SER A 91 27.61 15.73 26.59
CA SER A 91 26.60 16.27 25.68
C SER A 91 26.87 16.06 24.19
N LEU A 92 28.08 16.24 23.71
CA LEU A 92 28.40 16.18 22.28
C LEU A 92 28.67 14.73 21.83
N VAL A 93 29.61 14.05 22.51
CA VAL A 93 30.07 12.72 22.10
C VAL A 93 28.93 11.69 22.04
N PRO A 94 28.06 11.55 23.06
CA PRO A 94 26.94 10.63 22.98
C PRO A 94 26.02 10.90 21.78
N ARG A 95 25.74 12.16 21.46
CA ARG A 95 24.81 12.55 20.40
C ARG A 95 25.34 12.22 19.01
N VAL A 96 26.63 12.43 18.78
CA VAL A 96 27.30 12.03 17.53
C VAL A 96 27.19 10.52 17.34
N ILE A 97 27.45 9.74 18.40
CA ILE A 97 27.36 8.28 18.36
C ILE A 97 25.92 7.82 18.10
N VAL A 98 24.93 8.44 18.74
CA VAL A 98 23.49 8.16 18.53
C VAL A 98 23.11 8.29 17.05
N GLY A 99 23.52 9.38 16.41
CA GLY A 99 23.28 9.60 14.98
C GLY A 99 23.97 8.58 14.08
N ALA A 100 25.20 8.17 14.43
CA ALA A 100 25.90 7.12 13.72
C ALA A 100 25.21 5.75 13.87
N VAL A 101 24.80 5.40 15.10
CA VAL A 101 24.10 4.14 15.44
C VAL A 101 22.78 4.04 14.68
N ALA A 102 22.00 5.11 14.60
CA ALA A 102 20.78 5.14 13.79
C ALA A 102 21.05 4.72 12.33
N GLY A 103 22.13 5.24 11.74
CA GLY A 103 22.52 4.92 10.37
C GLY A 103 23.06 3.51 10.18
N PHE A 104 23.90 3.02 11.10
CA PHE A 104 24.42 1.64 11.04
C PHE A 104 23.33 0.60 11.27
N ALA A 105 22.44 0.82 12.24
CA ALA A 105 21.29 -0.05 12.49
C ALA A 105 20.39 -0.13 11.25
N ALA A 106 20.09 1.02 10.63
CA ALA A 106 19.30 1.05 9.40
C ALA A 106 19.96 0.28 8.25
N ALA A 107 21.27 0.46 8.06
CA ALA A 107 22.02 -0.25 7.03
C ALA A 107 22.01 -1.78 7.25
N GLY A 108 22.23 -2.22 8.48
CA GLY A 108 22.19 -3.64 8.86
C GLY A 108 20.80 -4.27 8.63
N LEU A 109 19.74 -3.61 9.10
CA LEU A 109 18.37 -4.10 8.97
C LEU A 109 17.89 -4.13 7.51
N ARG A 110 18.30 -3.15 6.68
CA ARG A 110 18.04 -3.19 5.23
C ARG A 110 18.75 -4.34 4.55
N LYS A 111 20.01 -4.62 4.94
CA LYS A 111 20.77 -5.77 4.43
C LYS A 111 20.09 -7.10 4.81
N ALA A 112 19.45 -7.16 5.96
CA ALA A 112 18.63 -8.29 6.41
C ALA A 112 17.22 -8.35 5.77
N LYS A 113 16.91 -7.49 4.79
CA LYS A 113 15.61 -7.41 4.09
C LYS A 113 14.40 -7.17 5.02
N CYS A 114 14.60 -6.48 6.15
CA CYS A 114 13.50 -6.09 7.04
C CYS A 114 12.57 -5.07 6.35
N LYS A 115 11.28 -5.10 6.71
CA LYS A 115 10.28 -4.13 6.20
C LYS A 115 10.67 -2.69 6.60
N PRO A 116 10.39 -1.66 5.77
CA PRO A 116 10.79 -0.28 6.06
C PRO A 116 10.32 0.25 7.42
N TYR A 117 9.10 -0.11 7.84
CA TYR A 117 8.58 0.25 9.17
C TYR A 117 9.45 -0.33 10.30
N VAL A 118 9.84 -1.61 10.19
CA VAL A 118 10.69 -2.30 11.17
C VAL A 118 12.09 -1.68 11.20
N VAL A 119 12.64 -1.35 10.02
CA VAL A 119 13.92 -0.64 9.91
C VAL A 119 13.88 0.67 10.69
N GLY A 120 12.83 1.48 10.49
CA GLY A 120 12.65 2.75 11.20
C GLY A 120 12.54 2.58 12.71
N ALA A 121 11.64 1.69 13.17
CA ALA A 121 11.38 1.46 14.59
C ALA A 121 12.61 0.96 15.35
N LEU A 122 13.29 -0.08 14.84
CA LEU A 122 14.45 -0.66 15.51
C LEU A 122 15.69 0.26 15.47
N SER A 123 15.88 1.02 14.39
CA SER A 123 16.97 2.00 14.32
C SER A 123 16.74 3.15 15.30
N ALA A 124 15.49 3.62 15.44
CA ALA A 124 15.10 4.63 16.41
C ALA A 124 15.27 4.15 17.85
N ALA A 125 14.90 2.89 18.12
CA ALA A 125 15.11 2.26 19.42
C ALA A 125 16.60 2.16 19.78
N ALA A 126 17.42 1.66 18.84
CA ALA A 126 18.87 1.55 19.03
C ALA A 126 19.51 2.91 19.29
N ALA A 127 19.14 3.93 18.52
CA ALA A 127 19.64 5.30 18.70
C ALA A 127 19.25 5.86 20.08
N THR A 128 17.98 5.74 20.48
CA THR A 128 17.47 6.31 21.72
C THR A 128 18.03 5.62 22.96
N LEU A 129 18.10 4.28 22.95
CA LEU A 129 18.73 3.51 24.03
C LEU A 129 20.22 3.83 24.17
N THR A 130 20.91 3.97 23.04
CA THR A 130 22.33 4.37 23.03
C THR A 130 22.51 5.74 23.69
N ASN A 131 21.61 6.69 23.43
CA ASN A 131 21.68 8.01 24.06
C ASN A 131 21.59 7.90 25.58
N THR A 132 20.56 7.22 26.09
CA THR A 132 20.34 7.06 27.53
C THR A 132 21.54 6.39 28.20
N VAL A 133 22.02 5.26 27.66
CA VAL A 133 23.16 4.53 28.24
C VAL A 133 24.44 5.37 28.23
N LEU A 134 24.76 6.03 27.12
CA LEU A 134 25.98 6.82 27.01
C LEU A 134 25.93 8.08 27.87
N VAL A 135 24.78 8.74 27.99
CA VAL A 135 24.64 9.93 28.84
C VAL A 135 24.78 9.56 30.31
N LEU A 136 24.09 8.52 30.77
CA LEU A 136 24.19 8.07 32.17
C LEU A 136 25.62 7.64 32.52
N SER A 137 26.28 6.93 31.60
CA SER A 137 27.66 6.49 31.76
C SER A 137 28.64 7.67 31.75
N ALA A 138 28.46 8.63 30.85
CA ALA A 138 29.29 9.83 30.77
C ALA A 138 29.10 10.75 31.98
N LEU A 139 27.88 10.85 32.51
CA LEU A 139 27.62 11.58 33.76
C LEU A 139 28.42 10.99 34.92
N LYS A 140 28.39 9.65 35.08
CA LYS A 140 29.15 8.97 36.13
C LYS A 140 30.67 9.11 35.97
N LEU A 141 31.16 9.13 34.73
CA LEU A 141 32.60 9.16 34.47
C LEU A 141 33.19 10.57 34.48
N PHE A 142 32.44 11.57 34.02
CA PHE A 142 32.98 12.90 33.71
C PHE A 142 32.31 14.05 34.47
N SER A 143 31.29 13.80 35.28
CA SER A 143 30.65 14.86 36.07
C SER A 143 31.36 15.06 37.41
N ALA A 144 32.12 16.14 37.52
CA ALA A 144 32.79 16.54 38.76
C ALA A 144 31.81 16.95 39.89
N ILE A 145 30.57 17.32 39.53
CA ILE A 145 29.58 17.91 40.44
C ILE A 145 28.71 16.83 41.11
N ILE A 146 28.65 15.63 40.54
CA ILE A 146 27.55 14.68 40.81
C ILE A 146 28.01 13.44 41.57
N ASN A 147 29.28 13.03 41.44
CA ASN A 147 29.77 11.74 41.94
C ASN A 147 29.54 11.53 43.46
N GLY A 148 28.73 10.52 43.80
CA GLY A 148 28.52 10.04 45.17
C GLY A 148 27.48 10.82 45.99
N SER A 149 26.67 11.67 45.35
CA SER A 149 25.72 12.57 46.02
C SER A 149 24.25 12.25 45.72
N LEU A 150 23.31 12.77 46.53
CA LEU A 150 21.85 12.69 46.26
C LEU A 150 21.48 13.23 44.86
N ILE A 151 22.28 14.18 44.36
CA ILE A 151 22.13 14.78 43.04
C ILE A 151 22.34 13.72 41.94
N GLU A 152 23.24 12.75 42.13
CA GLU A 152 23.45 11.63 41.19
C GLU A 152 22.18 10.82 40.97
N THR A 153 21.57 10.39 42.08
CA THR A 153 20.34 9.60 42.05
C THR A 153 19.22 10.36 41.34
N ILE A 154 19.12 11.68 41.54
CA ILE A 154 18.10 12.51 40.88
C ILE A 154 18.32 12.54 39.36
N TYR A 155 19.53 12.80 38.88
CA TYR A 155 19.81 12.80 37.44
C TYR A 155 19.64 11.42 36.81
N MET A 156 20.10 10.37 37.49
CA MET A 156 19.97 8.99 37.00
C MET A 156 18.50 8.58 36.85
N THR A 157 17.67 8.89 37.84
CA THR A 157 16.22 8.63 37.77
C THR A 157 15.56 9.48 36.71
N LEU A 158 15.86 10.79 36.64
CA LEU A 158 15.23 11.70 35.68
C LEU A 158 15.52 11.29 34.23
N ILE A 159 16.80 11.07 33.90
CA ILE A 159 17.24 10.70 32.56
C ILE A 159 16.78 9.26 32.23
N GLY A 160 16.79 8.36 33.21
CA GLY A 160 16.30 6.99 33.03
C GLY A 160 14.81 6.93 32.69
N VAL A 161 13.97 7.67 33.42
CA VAL A 161 12.52 7.75 33.15
C VAL A 161 12.25 8.42 31.80
N ASN A 162 12.95 9.52 31.50
CA ASN A 162 12.80 10.22 30.21
C ASN A 162 13.19 9.31 29.05
N GLY A 163 14.28 8.54 29.20
CA GLY A 163 14.72 7.58 28.20
C GLY A 163 13.65 6.55 27.82
N LEU A 164 12.79 6.14 28.75
CA LEU A 164 11.67 5.23 28.45
C LEU A 164 10.57 5.90 27.62
N ILE A 165 10.22 7.15 27.96
CA ILE A 165 9.20 7.93 27.24
C ILE A 165 9.70 8.26 25.82
N GLU A 166 10.95 8.73 25.73
CA GLU A 166 11.64 9.02 24.47
C GLU A 166 11.70 7.79 23.57
N LEU A 167 12.02 6.62 24.14
CA LEU A 167 12.04 5.35 23.40
C LEU A 167 10.68 5.02 22.78
N GLY A 168 9.61 5.12 23.58
CA GLY A 168 8.25 4.88 23.11
C GLY A 168 7.86 5.84 21.99
N ALA A 169 8.13 7.13 22.17
CA ALA A 169 7.87 8.15 21.16
C ALA A 169 8.65 7.89 19.86
N ALA A 170 9.95 7.57 19.95
CA ALA A 170 10.79 7.34 18.79
C ALA A 170 10.38 6.10 17.98
N ILE A 171 10.01 5.00 18.65
CA ILE A 171 9.55 3.77 17.98
C ILE A 171 8.28 4.00 17.16
N ILE A 172 7.43 4.96 17.56
CA ILE A 172 6.17 5.27 16.86
C ILE A 172 6.39 6.36 15.80
N ILE A 173 7.00 7.48 16.20
CA ILE A 173 7.08 8.70 15.37
C ILE A 173 8.07 8.52 14.22
N VAL A 174 9.25 7.94 14.46
CA VAL A 174 10.27 7.79 13.42
C VAL A 174 9.75 7.00 12.21
N PRO A 175 9.23 5.76 12.34
CA PRO A 175 8.74 5.04 11.17
C PRO A 175 7.54 5.72 10.50
N ALA A 176 6.67 6.41 11.25
CA ALA A 176 5.55 7.17 10.68
C ALA A 176 6.04 8.33 9.80
N VAL A 177 7.00 9.12 10.29
CA VAL A 177 7.59 10.22 9.52
C VAL A 177 8.39 9.70 8.34
N LEU A 178 9.17 8.63 8.50
CA LEU A 178 9.89 7.99 7.40
C LEU A 178 8.94 7.53 6.29
N ALA A 179 7.80 6.93 6.64
CA ALA A 179 6.78 6.54 5.67
C ALA A 179 6.18 7.76 4.95
N ALA A 180 5.97 8.87 5.66
CA ALA A 180 5.47 10.11 5.06
C ALA A 180 6.49 10.77 4.10
N LEU A 181 7.80 10.61 4.36
CA LEU A 181 8.90 11.18 3.60
C LEU A 181 9.38 10.31 2.43
N GLN A 182 8.94 9.06 2.29
CA GLN A 182 9.36 8.22 1.17
C GLN A 182 9.01 8.89 -0.18
N PRO A 183 9.97 8.98 -1.11
CA PRO A 183 9.75 9.65 -2.38
C PRO A 183 8.57 9.05 -3.12
N ARG A 184 7.67 9.95 -3.47
CA ARG A 184 6.37 9.72 -4.06
C ARG A 184 6.51 9.58 -5.57
N GLU A 185 7.17 8.50 -5.98
CA GLU A 185 7.48 8.25 -7.38
C GLU A 185 6.20 8.07 -8.20
N LEU A 186 6.21 8.65 -9.39
CA LEU A 186 5.20 8.39 -10.41
C LEU A 186 5.58 7.07 -11.07
N VAL A 187 4.73 6.05 -10.94
CA VAL A 187 5.02 4.70 -11.44
C VAL A 187 3.96 4.33 -12.46
N LEU A 188 4.41 3.78 -13.59
CA LEU A 188 3.52 3.20 -14.59
C LEU A 188 3.39 1.70 -14.33
N GLY A 189 2.19 1.24 -14.05
CA GLY A 189 1.85 -0.18 -13.99
C GLY A 189 1.29 -0.67 -15.32
N ILE A 190 1.72 -1.84 -15.78
CA ILE A 190 1.24 -2.46 -17.02
C ILE A 190 0.86 -3.92 -16.73
N ASP A 191 -0.39 -4.27 -17.00
CA ASP A 191 -0.91 -5.64 -16.98
C ASP A 191 -1.01 -6.14 -18.42
N PHE A 192 -0.08 -7.02 -18.82
CA PHE A 192 -0.11 -7.73 -20.10
C PHE A 192 -1.03 -8.96 -19.99
N GLY A 193 -2.33 -8.70 -19.91
CA GLY A 193 -3.35 -9.74 -19.86
C GLY A 193 -3.47 -10.50 -21.17
N ALA A 194 -4.02 -11.72 -21.12
CA ALA A 194 -4.22 -12.57 -22.30
C ALA A 194 -5.07 -11.93 -23.40
N SER A 195 -6.06 -11.11 -23.02
CA SER A 195 -6.99 -10.49 -23.98
C SER A 195 -6.80 -8.97 -24.15
N ALA A 196 -6.09 -8.31 -23.24
CA ALA A 196 -5.90 -6.87 -23.31
C ALA A 196 -4.72 -6.42 -22.44
N THR A 197 -3.94 -5.46 -22.95
CA THR A 197 -2.91 -4.78 -22.17
C THR A 197 -3.52 -3.55 -21.48
N LYS A 198 -3.36 -3.43 -20.17
CA LYS A 198 -3.92 -2.31 -19.39
C LYS A 198 -2.80 -1.54 -18.70
N LEU A 199 -2.87 -0.22 -18.78
CA LEU A 199 -1.90 0.68 -18.20
C LEU A 199 -2.56 1.50 -17.08
N ALA A 200 -1.82 1.71 -16.00
CA ALA A 200 -2.25 2.56 -14.89
C ALA A 200 -1.09 3.43 -14.40
N LEU A 201 -1.30 4.74 -14.42
CA LEU A 201 -0.34 5.71 -13.91
C LEU A 201 -0.68 6.00 -12.44
N VAL A 202 0.23 5.64 -11.53
CA VAL A 202 -0.02 5.69 -10.08
C VAL A 202 0.98 6.60 -9.40
N LYS A 203 0.49 7.42 -8.47
CA LYS A 203 1.31 8.23 -7.57
C LYS A 203 0.70 8.18 -6.17
N ASN A 204 1.48 7.80 -5.16
CA ASN A 204 1.04 7.66 -3.76
C ASN A 204 -0.05 6.61 -3.55
N GLY A 205 -0.04 5.52 -4.31
CA GLY A 205 -1.13 4.53 -4.32
C GLY A 205 -2.41 5.04 -4.98
N ARG A 206 -2.53 6.35 -5.28
CA ARG A 206 -3.65 6.90 -6.02
C ARG A 206 -3.44 6.67 -7.51
N CYS A 207 -4.42 6.03 -8.15
CA CYS A 207 -4.49 5.98 -9.60
C CYS A 207 -4.80 7.38 -10.14
N LEU A 208 -3.95 7.90 -11.02
CA LEU A 208 -4.13 9.20 -11.66
C LEU A 208 -4.85 9.05 -12.99
N ARG A 209 -4.45 8.05 -13.78
CA ARG A 209 -4.98 7.77 -15.11
C ARG A 209 -4.89 6.28 -15.41
N THR A 210 -5.82 5.81 -16.22
CA THR A 210 -5.89 4.43 -16.70
C THR A 210 -6.11 4.42 -18.20
N LEU A 211 -5.54 3.44 -18.89
CA LEU A 211 -5.71 3.31 -20.34
C LEU A 211 -5.65 1.84 -20.73
N ARG A 212 -6.67 1.38 -21.46
CA ARG A 212 -6.59 0.11 -22.17
C ARG A 212 -5.89 0.38 -23.50
N LYS A 213 -4.88 -0.43 -23.79
CA LYS A 213 -4.17 -0.38 -25.06
C LYS A 213 -5.07 -0.92 -26.17
N GLU A 214 -5.16 -0.22 -27.29
CA GLU A 214 -5.78 -0.69 -28.52
C GLU A 214 -4.91 -1.76 -29.19
N ASP A 215 -5.52 -2.74 -29.86
CA ASP A 215 -4.74 -3.85 -30.45
C ASP A 215 -3.81 -3.36 -31.57
N THR A 216 -4.21 -2.31 -32.29
CA THR A 216 -3.47 -1.71 -33.41
C THR A 216 -2.40 -0.70 -32.99
N GLU A 217 -2.46 -0.14 -31.77
CA GLU A 217 -1.47 0.85 -31.31
C GLU A 217 -0.20 0.17 -30.77
N SER A 218 0.95 0.87 -30.79
CA SER A 218 2.17 0.37 -30.13
C SER A 218 2.13 0.62 -28.62
N LEU A 219 2.98 -0.06 -27.85
CA LEU A 219 3.05 0.18 -26.40
C LEU A 219 3.53 1.61 -26.09
N GLU A 220 4.47 2.12 -26.88
CA GLU A 220 5.02 3.47 -26.75
C GLU A 220 3.93 4.52 -26.99
N ALA A 221 3.13 4.36 -28.05
CA ALA A 221 2.00 5.24 -28.33
C ALA A 221 0.98 5.26 -27.18
N ALA A 222 0.69 4.10 -26.59
CA ALA A 222 -0.20 3.98 -25.44
C ALA A 222 0.37 4.69 -24.19
N ILE A 223 1.68 4.58 -23.94
CA ILE A 223 2.38 5.28 -22.85
C ILE A 223 2.32 6.80 -23.03
N GLN A 224 2.50 7.29 -24.26
CA GLN A 224 2.40 8.70 -24.60
C GLN A 224 0.97 9.22 -24.42
N ARG A 225 -0.02 8.49 -24.93
CA ARG A 225 -1.45 8.83 -24.80
C ARG A 225 -1.91 8.89 -23.35
N LEU A 226 -1.36 8.02 -22.49
CA LEU A 226 -1.59 8.07 -21.04
C LEU A 226 -0.92 9.29 -20.38
N GLY A 227 0.16 9.81 -20.96
CA GLY A 227 1.01 10.85 -20.40
C GLY A 227 1.99 10.32 -19.35
N ALA A 228 2.52 9.11 -19.56
CA ALA A 228 3.36 8.40 -18.59
C ALA A 228 4.88 8.49 -18.89
N GLU A 229 5.31 9.35 -19.82
CA GLU A 229 6.73 9.52 -20.20
C GLU A 229 7.64 9.95 -19.04
N ASN A 230 7.08 10.72 -18.09
CA ASN A 230 7.80 11.19 -16.90
C ASN A 230 7.71 10.23 -15.71
N ALA A 231 7.26 8.99 -15.92
CA ALA A 231 7.28 7.97 -14.88
C ALA A 231 8.73 7.69 -14.44
N ALA A 232 8.94 7.48 -13.15
CA ALA A 232 10.26 7.16 -12.60
C ALA A 232 10.70 5.73 -12.96
N ARG A 233 9.74 4.83 -13.14
CA ARG A 233 9.93 3.41 -13.47
C ARG A 233 8.62 2.79 -13.97
N ILE A 234 8.74 1.60 -14.54
CA ILE A 234 7.62 0.77 -15.01
C ILE A 234 7.57 -0.52 -14.17
N ALA A 235 6.37 -0.91 -13.75
CA ALA A 235 6.11 -2.20 -13.14
C ALA A 235 5.19 -3.01 -14.06
N ILE A 236 5.63 -4.18 -14.48
CA ILE A 236 4.90 -5.02 -15.44
C ILE A 236 4.46 -6.33 -14.78
N THR A 237 3.31 -6.84 -15.20
CA THR A 237 2.74 -8.09 -14.71
C THR A 237 1.82 -8.70 -15.76
N GLY A 238 1.18 -9.81 -15.41
CA GLY A 238 0.30 -10.56 -16.30
C GLY A 238 1.07 -11.60 -17.13
N VAL A 239 0.34 -12.60 -17.60
CA VAL A 239 0.89 -13.73 -18.38
C VAL A 239 1.73 -13.30 -19.59
N GLY A 240 1.40 -12.18 -20.23
CA GLY A 240 2.11 -11.66 -21.39
C GLY A 240 3.40 -10.89 -21.04
N SER A 241 3.69 -10.62 -19.77
CA SER A 241 4.89 -9.87 -19.39
C SER A 241 6.16 -10.70 -19.57
N ALA A 242 6.06 -12.04 -19.58
CA ALA A 242 7.19 -12.96 -19.63
C ALA A 242 8.12 -12.76 -20.84
N SER A 243 7.61 -12.23 -21.95
CA SER A 243 8.40 -11.92 -23.15
C SER A 243 9.18 -10.61 -23.07
N VAL A 244 8.86 -9.73 -22.10
CA VAL A 244 9.51 -8.45 -21.93
C VAL A 244 10.83 -8.61 -21.17
N GLN A 245 11.93 -8.33 -21.87
CA GLN A 245 13.28 -8.31 -21.30
C GLN A 245 13.83 -6.88 -21.25
N GLY A 246 14.45 -6.54 -20.12
CA GLY A 246 15.06 -5.23 -19.92
C GLY A 246 14.06 -4.09 -19.71
N ASP A 247 14.55 -2.88 -19.94
CA ASP A 247 13.84 -1.63 -19.69
C ASP A 247 12.95 -1.24 -20.88
N ILE A 248 11.76 -0.69 -20.60
CA ILE A 248 10.83 -0.20 -21.62
C ILE A 248 11.06 1.31 -21.74
N LEU A 249 11.29 1.83 -22.95
CA LEU A 249 11.53 3.26 -23.19
C LEU A 249 12.66 3.86 -22.33
N SER A 250 13.70 3.06 -22.03
CA SER A 250 14.80 3.44 -21.13
C SER A 250 14.38 3.76 -19.69
N LEU A 251 13.13 3.44 -19.31
CA LEU A 251 12.65 3.52 -17.93
C LEU A 251 12.94 2.19 -17.22
N PRO A 252 13.47 2.22 -15.99
CA PRO A 252 13.71 1.01 -15.21
C PRO A 252 12.44 0.15 -15.12
N THR A 253 12.51 -1.09 -15.58
CA THR A 253 11.35 -2.00 -15.61
C THR A 253 11.52 -3.14 -14.60
N LYS A 254 10.48 -3.38 -13.80
CA LYS A 254 10.43 -4.49 -12.84
C LYS A 254 9.22 -5.39 -13.09
N HIS A 255 9.46 -6.71 -13.04
CA HIS A 255 8.38 -7.70 -13.06
C HIS A 255 7.77 -7.85 -11.67
N ALA A 256 6.46 -7.75 -11.61
CA ALA A 256 5.63 -7.93 -10.42
C ALA A 256 4.80 -9.22 -10.53
N ASP A 257 4.67 -9.93 -9.41
CA ASP A 257 3.81 -11.12 -9.35
C ASP A 257 2.35 -10.74 -9.57
N GLU A 258 1.66 -11.49 -10.44
CA GLU A 258 0.29 -11.18 -10.87
C GLU A 258 -0.70 -11.28 -9.72
N PHE A 259 -0.62 -12.35 -8.92
CA PHE A 259 -1.55 -12.55 -7.80
C PHE A 259 -1.31 -11.55 -6.66
N ALA A 260 -0.05 -11.21 -6.39
CA ALA A 260 0.32 -10.17 -5.44
C ALA A 260 -0.17 -8.79 -5.92
N SER A 261 0.00 -8.49 -7.21
CA SER A 261 -0.47 -7.25 -7.84
C SER A 261 -1.99 -7.15 -7.78
N LEU A 262 -2.71 -8.20 -8.19
CA LEU A 262 -4.17 -8.31 -8.08
C LEU A 262 -4.64 -8.08 -6.63
N SER A 263 -4.03 -8.78 -5.67
CA SER A 263 -4.37 -8.65 -4.24
C SER A 263 -4.19 -7.21 -3.75
N ARG A 264 -3.03 -6.62 -4.05
CA ARG A 264 -2.62 -5.29 -3.61
C ARG A 264 -3.53 -4.22 -4.21
N GLY A 265 -3.76 -4.26 -5.51
CA GLY A 265 -4.61 -3.31 -6.22
C GLY A 265 -6.06 -3.39 -5.81
N ALA A 266 -6.67 -4.58 -5.83
CA ALA A 266 -8.08 -4.75 -5.49
C ALA A 266 -8.40 -4.38 -4.04
N SER A 267 -7.58 -4.85 -3.08
CA SER A 267 -7.76 -4.53 -1.65
C SER A 267 -7.58 -3.04 -1.38
N HIS A 268 -6.62 -2.39 -2.06
CA HIS A 268 -6.36 -0.97 -1.93
C HIS A 268 -7.52 -0.12 -2.45
N LEU A 269 -7.96 -0.38 -3.68
CA LEU A 269 -9.06 0.35 -4.32
C LEU A 269 -10.36 0.22 -3.53
N ALA A 270 -10.68 -0.99 -3.05
CA ALA A 270 -11.88 -1.23 -2.24
C ALA A 270 -11.74 -0.76 -0.78
N LYS A 271 -10.53 -0.38 -0.32
CA LYS A 271 -10.21 -0.10 1.09
C LYS A 271 -10.64 -1.24 2.03
N LYS A 272 -10.41 -2.49 1.61
CA LYS A 272 -10.77 -3.70 2.35
C LYS A 272 -9.55 -4.58 2.61
N PRO A 273 -8.91 -4.50 3.80
CA PRO A 273 -7.72 -5.29 4.11
C PRO A 273 -8.02 -6.77 4.40
N ASN A 274 -9.30 -7.16 4.48
CA ASN A 274 -9.73 -8.55 4.67
C ASN A 274 -10.94 -8.86 3.77
N CYS A 275 -10.69 -9.40 2.58
CA CYS A 275 -11.72 -9.69 1.57
C CYS A 275 -11.36 -10.92 0.74
N LEU A 276 -12.35 -11.40 -0.03
CA LEU A 276 -12.09 -12.24 -1.20
C LEU A 276 -12.03 -11.33 -2.42
N VAL A 277 -10.98 -11.42 -3.21
CA VAL A 277 -10.88 -10.76 -4.51
C VAL A 277 -11.28 -11.75 -5.59
N VAL A 278 -12.17 -11.33 -6.48
CA VAL A 278 -12.64 -12.09 -7.64
C VAL A 278 -12.25 -11.31 -8.88
N SER A 279 -11.32 -11.86 -9.66
CA SER A 279 -10.82 -11.22 -10.87
C SER A 279 -11.53 -11.79 -12.09
N LEU A 280 -12.44 -10.99 -12.66
CA LEU A 280 -13.23 -11.26 -13.85
C LEU A 280 -12.46 -10.87 -15.13
N GLY A 281 -11.60 -11.77 -15.59
CA GLY A 281 -10.83 -11.63 -16.83
C GLY A 281 -11.37 -12.52 -17.95
N THR A 282 -10.48 -13.07 -18.77
CA THR A 282 -10.82 -14.10 -19.77
C THR A 282 -11.45 -15.32 -19.09
N GLY A 283 -10.86 -15.77 -17.98
CA GLY A 283 -11.49 -16.64 -16.97
C GLY A 283 -11.59 -15.90 -15.63
N THR A 284 -11.93 -16.61 -14.57
CA THR A 284 -12.11 -16.03 -13.23
C THR A 284 -11.19 -16.66 -12.19
N SER A 285 -10.50 -15.83 -11.41
CA SER A 285 -9.66 -16.28 -10.29
C SER A 285 -10.16 -15.73 -8.95
N PHE A 286 -9.99 -16.53 -7.90
CA PHE A 286 -10.39 -16.23 -6.53
C PHE A 286 -9.14 -16.11 -5.66
N VAL A 287 -8.92 -14.95 -5.06
CA VAL A 287 -7.75 -14.68 -4.22
C VAL A 287 -8.19 -14.20 -2.85
N ARG A 288 -7.74 -14.87 -1.80
CA ARG A 288 -8.04 -14.45 -0.43
C ARG A 288 -7.02 -13.43 0.03
N VAL A 289 -7.48 -12.32 0.58
CA VAL A 289 -6.62 -11.25 1.14
C VAL A 289 -6.92 -11.08 2.62
N THR A 290 -5.85 -11.07 3.44
CA THR A 290 -5.88 -10.68 4.86
C THR A 290 -4.81 -9.62 5.11
N PRO A 291 -4.82 -8.94 6.29
CA PRO A 291 -3.80 -7.95 6.62
C PRO A 291 -2.36 -8.49 6.62
N PHE A 292 -2.20 -9.82 6.71
CA PHE A 292 -0.91 -10.48 6.87
C PHE A 292 -0.45 -11.22 5.61
N ARG A 293 -1.38 -11.74 4.81
CA ARG A 293 -1.05 -12.54 3.62
C ARG A 293 -2.16 -12.53 2.58
N SER A 294 -1.80 -12.82 1.34
CA SER A 294 -2.74 -13.20 0.29
C SER A 294 -2.37 -14.56 -0.31
N TRP A 295 -3.36 -15.30 -0.82
CA TRP A 295 -3.13 -16.56 -1.52
C TRP A 295 -4.27 -16.88 -2.49
N HIS A 296 -3.94 -17.58 -3.57
CA HIS A 296 -4.91 -18.08 -4.54
C HIS A 296 -5.75 -19.19 -3.91
N VAL A 297 -7.07 -19.06 -3.98
CA VAL A 297 -8.03 -20.05 -3.47
C VAL A 297 -8.39 -21.06 -4.56
N GLY A 298 -8.51 -20.59 -5.80
CA GLY A 298 -8.90 -21.38 -6.96
C GLY A 298 -9.39 -20.49 -8.09
N GLY A 299 -9.89 -21.09 -9.16
CA GLY A 299 -10.40 -20.38 -10.33
C GLY A 299 -11.40 -21.21 -11.12
N THR A 300 -12.04 -20.57 -12.09
CA THR A 300 -12.96 -21.20 -13.04
C THR A 300 -12.70 -20.65 -14.45
N GLY A 301 -12.96 -21.48 -15.46
CA GLY A 301 -12.92 -21.06 -16.86
C GLY A 301 -14.05 -20.10 -17.23
N LEU A 302 -15.10 -19.99 -16.40
CA LEU A 302 -16.20 -19.04 -16.61
C LEU A 302 -15.69 -17.60 -16.43
N GLY A 303 -15.81 -16.80 -17.48
CA GLY A 303 -15.39 -15.40 -17.48
C GLY A 303 -15.77 -14.70 -18.79
N GLY A 304 -15.09 -13.58 -19.08
CA GLY A 304 -15.34 -12.79 -20.28
C GLY A 304 -15.07 -13.53 -21.59
N GLY A 305 -14.09 -14.44 -21.62
CA GLY A 305 -13.79 -15.24 -22.81
C GLY A 305 -14.88 -16.25 -23.13
N THR A 306 -15.45 -16.89 -22.10
CA THR A 306 -16.64 -17.76 -22.25
C THR A 306 -17.82 -16.95 -22.74
N MET A 307 -18.07 -15.80 -22.12
CA MET A 307 -19.19 -14.92 -22.46
C MET A 307 -19.12 -14.46 -23.91
N GLN A 308 -17.94 -13.98 -24.36
CA GLN A 308 -17.72 -13.56 -25.75
C GLN A 308 -17.95 -14.69 -26.74
N SER A 309 -17.42 -15.87 -26.46
CA SER A 309 -17.53 -17.03 -27.36
C SER A 309 -18.99 -17.52 -27.47
N LEU A 310 -19.73 -17.51 -26.36
CA LEU A 310 -21.14 -17.88 -26.35
C LEU A 310 -22.01 -16.80 -27.01
N ALA A 311 -21.73 -15.52 -26.75
CA ALA A 311 -22.40 -14.39 -27.41
C ALA A 311 -22.32 -14.50 -28.94
N ALA A 312 -21.13 -14.79 -29.48
CA ALA A 312 -20.93 -14.95 -30.92
C ALA A 312 -21.75 -16.10 -31.51
N ARG A 313 -21.87 -17.22 -30.79
CA ARG A 313 -22.56 -18.43 -31.28
C ARG A 313 -24.07 -18.39 -31.09
N LEU A 314 -24.53 -17.79 -30.01
CA LEU A 314 -25.93 -17.86 -29.57
C LEU A 314 -26.68 -16.57 -29.91
N CYS A 315 -26.04 -15.41 -29.73
CA CYS A 315 -26.64 -14.11 -30.03
C CYS A 315 -26.22 -13.56 -31.40
N GLY A 316 -25.16 -14.11 -32.00
CA GLY A 316 -24.59 -13.62 -33.26
C GLY A 316 -23.82 -12.31 -33.10
N VAL A 317 -23.29 -12.02 -31.90
CA VAL A 317 -22.63 -10.75 -31.57
C VAL A 317 -21.19 -10.99 -31.12
N THR A 318 -20.25 -10.27 -31.75
CA THR A 318 -18.81 -10.37 -31.43
C THR A 318 -18.28 -9.15 -30.66
N ASP A 319 -18.97 -8.01 -30.78
CA ASP A 319 -18.66 -6.81 -30.00
C ASP A 319 -19.23 -6.92 -28.59
N MET A 320 -18.36 -6.88 -27.59
CA MET A 320 -18.77 -7.06 -26.19
C MET A 320 -19.53 -5.86 -25.64
N ASP A 321 -19.33 -4.67 -26.21
CA ASP A 321 -20.09 -3.48 -25.81
C ASP A 321 -21.52 -3.54 -26.35
N GLU A 322 -21.71 -3.99 -27.60
CA GLU A 322 -23.02 -4.34 -28.15
C GLU A 322 -23.71 -5.44 -27.35
N PHE A 323 -22.99 -6.53 -27.05
CA PHE A 323 -23.53 -7.63 -26.24
C PHE A 323 -24.00 -7.17 -24.86
N SER A 324 -23.22 -6.31 -24.18
CA SER A 324 -23.60 -5.71 -22.89
C SER A 324 -24.86 -4.85 -22.99
N ARG A 325 -25.07 -4.14 -24.10
CA ARG A 325 -26.31 -3.37 -24.35
C ARG A 325 -27.51 -4.28 -24.57
N LEU A 326 -27.38 -5.33 -25.37
CA LEU A 326 -28.46 -6.31 -25.59
C LEU A 326 -28.88 -7.01 -24.30
N ALA A 327 -27.91 -7.40 -23.46
CA ALA A 327 -28.19 -8.02 -22.17
C ALA A 327 -28.95 -7.09 -21.20
N GLN A 328 -28.85 -5.77 -21.36
CA GLN A 328 -29.59 -4.83 -20.53
C GLN A 328 -31.08 -4.77 -20.90
N SER A 329 -31.41 -4.95 -22.18
CA SER A 329 -32.79 -4.95 -22.69
C SER A 329 -33.49 -6.30 -22.60
N GLY A 330 -32.77 -7.38 -22.30
CA GLY A 330 -33.35 -8.73 -22.18
C GLY A 330 -34.12 -8.98 -20.89
N ASP A 331 -35.10 -9.87 -20.98
CA ASP A 331 -35.91 -10.36 -19.86
C ASP A 331 -35.52 -11.80 -19.49
N LEU A 332 -34.98 -11.96 -18.28
CA LEU A 332 -34.58 -13.27 -17.75
C LEU A 332 -35.77 -14.23 -17.61
N SER A 333 -36.99 -13.72 -17.44
CA SER A 333 -38.18 -14.56 -17.29
C SER A 333 -38.59 -15.28 -18.58
N HIS A 334 -38.05 -14.89 -19.73
CA HIS A 334 -38.27 -15.61 -20.99
C HIS A 334 -37.29 -16.77 -21.20
N VAL A 335 -36.09 -16.71 -20.60
CA VAL A 335 -34.98 -17.63 -20.92
C VAL A 335 -34.56 -18.52 -19.74
N ASP A 336 -34.61 -18.01 -18.51
CA ASP A 336 -34.25 -18.74 -17.30
C ASP A 336 -35.48 -19.36 -16.66
N LEU A 337 -35.35 -20.59 -16.16
CA LEU A 337 -36.36 -21.20 -15.30
C LEU A 337 -36.24 -20.58 -13.90
N GLN A 338 -37.29 -19.91 -13.45
CA GLN A 338 -37.35 -19.19 -12.18
C GLN A 338 -38.23 -19.92 -11.18
N LEU A 339 -38.10 -19.59 -9.89
CA LEU A 339 -38.84 -20.26 -8.83
C LEU A 339 -40.37 -20.17 -9.01
N LYS A 340 -40.87 -19.02 -9.49
CA LYS A 340 -42.29 -18.81 -9.80
C LYS A 340 -42.86 -19.78 -10.86
N ASP A 341 -41.99 -20.39 -11.67
CA ASP A 341 -42.39 -21.32 -12.73
C ASP A 341 -42.57 -22.74 -12.19
N VAL A 342 -41.98 -23.07 -11.03
CA VAL A 342 -41.97 -24.43 -10.46
C VAL A 342 -42.66 -24.51 -9.09
N CYS A 343 -42.86 -23.38 -8.42
CA CYS A 343 -43.47 -23.32 -7.09
C CYS A 343 -44.50 -22.19 -7.02
N ALA A 344 -45.72 -22.51 -6.58
CA ALA A 344 -46.80 -21.54 -6.39
C ALA A 344 -46.71 -20.78 -5.04
N GLY A 345 -45.78 -21.15 -4.15
CA GLY A 345 -45.62 -20.58 -2.82
C GLY A 345 -44.34 -19.76 -2.65
N VAL A 346 -44.26 -18.99 -1.56
CA VAL A 346 -43.04 -18.28 -1.16
C VAL A 346 -42.18 -19.23 -0.33
N LEU A 347 -40.96 -19.52 -0.80
CA LEU A 347 -39.96 -20.22 0.00
C LEU A 347 -39.23 -19.22 0.91
N PRO A 348 -38.96 -19.55 2.19
CA PRO A 348 -38.12 -18.73 3.04
C PRO A 348 -36.76 -18.46 2.39
N ASP A 349 -36.29 -17.22 2.45
CA ASP A 349 -34.99 -16.75 1.92
C ASP A 349 -34.82 -16.75 0.38
N LEU A 350 -35.84 -17.14 -0.40
CA LEU A 350 -35.80 -17.15 -1.87
C LEU A 350 -36.86 -16.23 -2.49
N THR A 351 -36.50 -15.56 -3.59
CA THR A 351 -37.44 -14.70 -4.32
C THR A 351 -38.13 -15.46 -5.44
N PRO A 352 -39.35 -15.09 -5.86
CA PRO A 352 -40.03 -15.73 -6.99
C PRO A 352 -39.24 -15.64 -8.32
N THR A 353 -38.36 -14.65 -8.44
CA THR A 353 -37.49 -14.42 -9.61
C THR A 353 -36.16 -15.17 -9.52
N SER A 354 -35.83 -15.80 -8.39
CA SER A 354 -34.59 -16.55 -8.21
C SER A 354 -34.47 -17.66 -9.24
N THR A 355 -33.29 -17.78 -9.85
CA THR A 355 -33.02 -18.79 -10.86
C THR A 355 -33.05 -20.20 -10.26
N VAL A 356 -33.77 -21.10 -10.92
CA VAL A 356 -33.73 -22.56 -10.68
C VAL A 356 -32.75 -23.21 -11.66
N ALA A 357 -32.84 -22.83 -12.94
CA ALA A 357 -31.92 -23.28 -13.97
C ALA A 357 -31.75 -22.21 -15.06
N ASN A 358 -30.51 -21.74 -15.25
CA ASN A 358 -30.20 -20.78 -16.29
C ASN A 358 -30.41 -21.40 -17.69
N LEU A 359 -30.92 -20.61 -18.63
CA LEU A 359 -31.15 -20.97 -20.04
C LEU A 359 -32.03 -22.21 -20.27
N ALA A 360 -32.85 -22.59 -19.29
CA ALA A 360 -33.64 -23.82 -19.35
C ALA A 360 -34.96 -23.70 -20.15
N LYS A 361 -35.45 -22.48 -20.40
CA LYS A 361 -36.66 -22.28 -21.19
C LYS A 361 -36.34 -22.39 -22.68
N THR A 362 -37.19 -23.11 -23.41
CA THR A 362 -37.00 -23.43 -24.85
C THR A 362 -38.14 -22.88 -25.72
N GLY A 363 -38.81 -21.82 -25.27
CA GLY A 363 -39.96 -21.24 -25.99
C GLY A 363 -39.59 -20.63 -27.35
N ALA A 364 -40.55 -20.61 -28.27
CA ALA A 364 -40.34 -20.14 -29.65
C ALA A 364 -40.08 -18.61 -29.78
N ASN A 365 -40.33 -17.82 -28.73
CA ASN A 365 -40.26 -16.36 -28.75
C ASN A 365 -39.05 -15.78 -27.97
N ILE A 366 -37.99 -16.56 -27.73
CA ILE A 366 -36.79 -16.05 -27.05
C ILE A 366 -36.05 -15.10 -27.98
N THR A 367 -35.89 -13.84 -27.56
CA THR A 367 -35.17 -12.82 -28.33
C THR A 367 -33.65 -12.93 -28.13
N ARG A 368 -32.87 -12.23 -28.95
CA ARG A 368 -31.40 -12.20 -28.79
C ARG A 368 -31.00 -11.45 -27.52
N GLU A 369 -31.79 -10.46 -27.15
CA GLU A 369 -31.68 -9.66 -25.94
C GLU A 369 -31.89 -10.55 -24.71
N ASP A 370 -32.96 -11.36 -24.70
CA ASP A 370 -33.24 -12.32 -23.62
C ASP A 370 -32.08 -13.31 -23.47
N LEU A 371 -31.58 -13.84 -24.58
CA LEU A 371 -30.46 -14.79 -24.58
C LEU A 371 -29.17 -14.14 -24.08
N ALA A 372 -28.90 -12.89 -24.44
CA ALA A 372 -27.76 -12.13 -23.93
C ALA A 372 -27.87 -11.92 -22.41
N ALA A 373 -29.06 -11.56 -21.92
CA ALA A 373 -29.33 -11.42 -20.49
C ALA A 373 -29.12 -12.74 -19.74
N GLY A 374 -29.67 -13.85 -20.24
CA GLY A 374 -29.51 -15.17 -19.66
C GLY A 374 -28.06 -15.65 -19.63
N LEU A 375 -27.27 -15.35 -20.68
CA LEU A 375 -25.84 -15.65 -20.71
C LEU A 375 -25.04 -14.85 -19.69
N CYS A 376 -25.33 -13.55 -19.54
CA CYS A 376 -24.76 -12.75 -18.46
C CYS A 376 -25.13 -13.34 -17.10
N ASN A 377 -26.40 -13.68 -16.90
CA ASN A 377 -26.88 -14.23 -15.63
C ASN A 377 -26.18 -15.54 -15.27
N LEU A 378 -26.13 -16.50 -16.19
CA LEU A 378 -25.43 -17.78 -16.02
C LEU A 378 -24.00 -17.58 -15.53
N VAL A 379 -23.24 -16.68 -16.16
CA VAL A 379 -21.82 -16.46 -15.83
C VAL A 379 -21.67 -15.74 -14.48
N PHE A 380 -22.37 -14.62 -14.28
CA PHE A 380 -22.23 -13.83 -13.06
C PHE A 380 -22.80 -14.53 -11.83
N GLU A 381 -23.96 -15.18 -11.94
CA GLU A 381 -24.59 -15.95 -10.86
C GLU A 381 -23.70 -17.12 -10.45
N SER A 382 -23.18 -17.90 -11.40
CA SER A 382 -22.25 -19.00 -11.12
C SER A 382 -21.00 -18.53 -10.38
N ILE A 383 -20.39 -17.43 -10.84
CA ILE A 383 -19.22 -16.83 -10.18
C ILE A 383 -19.58 -16.30 -8.79
N GLY A 384 -20.72 -15.65 -8.65
CA GLY A 384 -21.23 -15.14 -7.39
C GLY A 384 -21.40 -16.24 -6.35
N VAL A 385 -22.07 -17.35 -6.70
CA VAL A 385 -22.29 -18.48 -5.81
C VAL A 385 -20.95 -19.13 -5.40
N MET A 386 -20.03 -19.33 -6.36
CA MET A 386 -18.67 -19.82 -6.05
C MET A 386 -17.94 -18.88 -5.08
N ALA A 387 -18.03 -17.57 -5.29
CA ALA A 387 -17.42 -16.57 -4.40
C ALA A 387 -18.04 -16.61 -3.00
N ALA A 388 -19.36 -16.72 -2.92
CA ALA A 388 -20.10 -16.82 -1.66
C ALA A 388 -19.70 -18.07 -0.87
N PHE A 389 -19.52 -19.21 -1.55
CA PHE A 389 -19.02 -20.44 -0.92
C PHE A 389 -17.57 -20.33 -0.49
N ALA A 390 -16.71 -19.65 -1.26
CA ALA A 390 -15.31 -19.42 -0.89
C ALA A 390 -15.15 -18.58 0.40
N VAL A 391 -16.13 -17.73 0.74
CA VAL A 391 -16.17 -16.98 2.01
C VAL A 391 -17.03 -17.64 3.09
N LYS A 392 -17.73 -18.74 2.79
CA LYS A 392 -18.58 -19.44 3.76
C LYS A 392 -17.74 -19.93 4.95
N LYS A 393 -18.25 -19.75 6.17
CA LYS A 393 -17.56 -20.04 7.44
C LYS A 393 -16.24 -19.26 7.63
N ARG A 394 -16.06 -18.13 6.96
CA ARG A 394 -14.93 -17.21 7.19
C ARG A 394 -15.39 -15.92 7.88
N LEU A 395 -14.43 -15.23 8.50
CA LEU A 395 -14.66 -13.96 9.19
C LEU A 395 -14.98 -12.79 8.25
N THR A 396 -14.73 -12.91 6.94
CA THR A 396 -15.12 -11.88 5.97
C THR A 396 -16.37 -12.32 5.21
N ARG A 397 -17.24 -11.36 4.93
CA ARG A 397 -18.35 -11.48 3.97
C ARG A 397 -18.21 -10.50 2.81
N SER A 398 -17.08 -9.79 2.73
CA SER A 398 -16.82 -8.82 1.66
C SER A 398 -16.08 -9.47 0.50
N ILE A 399 -16.68 -9.37 -0.67
CA ILE A 399 -16.16 -9.89 -1.94
C ILE A 399 -15.91 -8.69 -2.84
N VAL A 400 -14.67 -8.50 -3.27
CA VAL A 400 -14.25 -7.41 -4.15
C VAL A 400 -14.14 -7.96 -5.56
N LEU A 401 -14.92 -7.40 -6.48
CA LEU A 401 -14.93 -7.76 -7.89
C LEU A 401 -14.05 -6.78 -8.65
N VAL A 402 -13.14 -7.31 -9.45
CA VAL A 402 -12.28 -6.55 -10.35
C VAL A 402 -12.21 -7.21 -11.71
N GLY A 403 -11.67 -6.52 -12.70
CA GLY A 403 -11.56 -7.03 -14.07
C GLY A 403 -12.53 -6.36 -15.05
N THR A 404 -12.40 -6.72 -16.33
CA THR A 404 -12.98 -5.98 -17.46
C THR A 404 -14.49 -5.86 -17.43
N ILE A 405 -15.17 -6.94 -17.04
CA ILE A 405 -16.63 -7.04 -17.09
C ILE A 405 -17.27 -6.85 -15.71
N SER A 406 -16.49 -6.41 -14.72
CA SER A 406 -16.92 -6.37 -13.32
C SER A 406 -17.92 -5.24 -13.01
N ASP A 407 -17.95 -4.20 -13.84
CA ASP A 407 -18.80 -3.01 -13.72
C ASP A 407 -20.02 -3.05 -14.65
N TRP A 408 -20.26 -4.18 -15.33
CA TRP A 408 -21.41 -4.32 -16.22
C TRP A 408 -22.73 -4.26 -15.43
N PRO A 409 -23.77 -3.57 -15.93
CA PRO A 409 -25.07 -3.52 -15.25
C PRO A 409 -25.70 -4.89 -15.03
N ALA A 410 -25.49 -5.83 -15.96
CA ALA A 410 -25.95 -7.21 -15.82
C ALA A 410 -25.25 -7.95 -14.66
N ALA A 411 -23.97 -7.63 -14.38
CA ALA A 411 -23.24 -8.20 -13.25
C ALA A 411 -23.88 -7.77 -11.92
N ALA A 412 -24.17 -6.47 -11.76
CA ALA A 412 -24.80 -5.94 -10.56
C ALA A 412 -26.14 -6.65 -10.28
N ARG A 413 -27.00 -6.77 -11.31
CA ARG A 413 -28.30 -7.45 -11.22
C ARG A 413 -28.18 -8.88 -10.67
N SER A 414 -27.36 -9.72 -11.30
CA SER A 414 -27.20 -11.13 -10.90
C SER A 414 -26.52 -11.29 -9.54
N LEU A 415 -25.54 -10.44 -9.24
CA LEU A 415 -24.77 -10.54 -8.00
C LEU A 415 -25.54 -10.02 -6.77
N ASP A 416 -26.48 -9.10 -6.95
CA ASP A 416 -27.35 -8.62 -5.87
C ASP A 416 -28.28 -9.74 -5.37
N GLU A 417 -28.81 -10.58 -6.27
CA GLU A 417 -29.60 -11.76 -5.88
C GLU A 417 -28.77 -12.76 -5.07
N VAL A 418 -27.55 -13.07 -5.54
CA VAL A 418 -26.60 -13.93 -4.82
C VAL A 418 -26.21 -13.32 -3.47
N ALA A 419 -26.03 -12.00 -3.41
CA ALA A 419 -25.68 -11.28 -2.18
C ALA A 419 -26.75 -11.45 -1.11
N ALA A 420 -28.02 -11.29 -1.51
CA ALA A 420 -29.18 -11.45 -0.65
C ALA A 420 -29.25 -12.89 -0.12
N LEU A 421 -29.16 -13.89 -1.01
CA LEU A 421 -29.32 -15.30 -0.67
C LEU A 421 -28.21 -15.84 0.25
N HIS A 422 -26.97 -15.40 0.06
CA HIS A 422 -25.83 -15.92 0.82
C HIS A 422 -25.32 -15.00 1.94
N HIS A 423 -25.99 -13.87 2.15
CA HIS A 423 -25.61 -12.82 3.09
C HIS A 423 -24.14 -12.41 2.93
N VAL A 424 -23.77 -12.08 1.70
CA VAL A 424 -22.45 -11.55 1.33
C VAL A 424 -22.58 -10.15 0.77
N ARG A 425 -21.47 -9.42 0.66
CA ARG A 425 -21.43 -8.09 0.06
C ARG A 425 -20.43 -8.07 -1.08
N PHE A 426 -20.92 -7.90 -2.30
CA PHE A 426 -20.10 -7.60 -3.46
C PHE A 426 -19.73 -6.11 -3.50
N ILE A 427 -18.51 -5.81 -3.92
CA ILE A 427 -17.96 -4.46 -4.01
C ILE A 427 -17.19 -4.36 -5.32
N VAL A 428 -17.61 -3.48 -6.21
CA VAL A 428 -16.87 -3.11 -7.41
C VAL A 428 -16.22 -1.75 -7.14
N PRO A 429 -14.90 -1.65 -7.00
CA PRO A 429 -14.25 -0.37 -6.72
C PRO A 429 -14.07 0.46 -8.00
N GLU A 430 -13.80 1.76 -7.86
CA GLU A 430 -13.36 2.57 -9.01
C GLU A 430 -12.10 1.98 -9.65
N HIS A 431 -12.00 2.10 -10.99
CA HIS A 431 -10.91 1.52 -11.78
C HIS A 431 -10.76 0.00 -11.65
N ALA A 432 -11.85 -0.73 -11.34
CA ALA A 432 -11.85 -2.19 -11.21
C ALA A 432 -11.16 -2.94 -12.37
N PRO A 433 -11.31 -2.55 -13.66
CA PRO A 433 -10.61 -3.21 -14.77
C PRO A 433 -9.08 -3.11 -14.73
N PHE A 434 -8.55 -2.11 -14.00
CA PHE A 434 -7.13 -1.76 -13.94
C PHE A 434 -6.47 -2.14 -12.62
N ALA A 435 -7.18 -2.85 -11.73
CA ALA A 435 -6.70 -3.18 -10.39
C ALA A 435 -5.34 -3.87 -10.39
N VAL A 436 -5.10 -4.80 -11.31
CA VAL A 436 -3.83 -5.54 -11.43
C VAL A 436 -2.68 -4.60 -11.79
N ALA A 437 -2.85 -3.76 -12.81
CA ALA A 437 -1.85 -2.77 -13.22
C ALA A 437 -1.56 -1.75 -12.09
N ILE A 438 -2.60 -1.27 -11.40
CA ILE A 438 -2.45 -0.38 -10.24
C ILE A 438 -1.64 -1.08 -9.14
N GLY A 439 -1.95 -2.34 -8.84
CA GLY A 439 -1.24 -3.13 -7.85
C GLY A 439 0.23 -3.37 -8.21
N ALA A 440 0.54 -3.60 -9.49
CA ALA A 440 1.92 -3.71 -9.97
C ALA A 440 2.68 -2.40 -9.75
N ALA A 441 2.10 -1.25 -10.10
CA ALA A 441 2.71 0.06 -9.89
C ALA A 441 3.01 0.36 -8.41
N MET A 442 2.20 -0.19 -7.50
CA MET A 442 2.39 -0.09 -6.05
C MET A 442 3.46 -1.03 -5.48
N GLU A 443 4.09 -1.87 -6.32
CA GLU A 443 5.21 -2.68 -5.88
C GLU A 443 6.46 -1.83 -5.67
N ASN A 444 7.02 -1.85 -4.46
CA ASN A 444 8.28 -1.16 -4.16
C ASN A 444 9.50 -1.86 -4.75
#